data_AF-A0A7S1RFU2-F1
#
_entry.id   AF-A0A7S1RFU2-F1
#
_cell.length_a   1.000
_cell.length_b   1.000
_cell.length_c   1.000
_cell.angle_alpha   90.00
_cell.angle_beta   90.00
_cell.angle_gamma   90.00
#
_symmetry.space_group_name_H-M   'P 1'
#
loop_
_entity.id
_entity.type
_entity.pdbx_description
1 polymer ?
#
loop_
_entity_poly.entity_id
_entity_poly.type
_entity_poly.pdbx_seq_one_letter_code
_entity_poly.pdbx_strand_id
1 'polypeptide(L)'
;VVVVFGDEFPPPLSWHRLPNLIVFKMLPVRRGVSFNFNKIRAMISARVAFGIQLDTDQIVAAGMDELFESTRREITAKHPWPMMPVHWMSRDAKKPEPYWEYAFYDWQEKRTMRWGHAHPSWTYWALPFLCDLLHERLLAAMRYSAQLQVWDLSAAKDSGVLGMLAAGK
;
A
#
# COMPACT_ATOMS: atom_id res chain seq x y z
N VAL A 1 -11.13 11.35 -4.02
CA VAL A 1 -11.41 11.31 -2.57
C VAL A 1 -10.21 11.91 -1.86
N VAL A 2 -10.42 12.80 -0.90
CA VAL A 2 -9.37 13.33 -0.02
C VAL A 2 -9.69 12.91 1.41
N VAL A 3 -8.70 12.37 2.12
CA VAL A 3 -8.86 11.94 3.51
C VAL A 3 -7.93 12.77 4.37
N VAL A 4 -8.52 13.62 5.21
CA VAL A 4 -7.81 14.53 6.11
C VAL A 4 -7.78 13.91 7.50
N PHE A 5 -6.59 13.87 8.12
CA PHE A 5 -6.41 13.36 9.47
C PHE A 5 -6.08 14.51 10.43
N GLY A 6 -6.83 14.63 11.53
CA GLY A 6 -6.63 15.68 12.53
C GLY A 6 -7.07 17.07 12.06
N ASP A 7 -6.52 18.09 12.72
CA ASP A 7 -6.91 19.49 12.54
C ASP A 7 -5.84 20.37 11.87
N GLU A 8 -4.66 19.80 11.62
CA GLU A 8 -3.50 20.55 11.11
C GLU A 8 -3.55 20.80 9.59
N PHE A 9 -4.45 20.16 8.86
CA PHE A 9 -4.55 20.31 7.41
C PHE A 9 -5.34 21.59 7.06
N PRO A 10 -4.70 22.60 6.43
CA PRO A 10 -5.41 23.76 5.93
C PRO A 10 -6.13 23.40 4.61
N PRO A 11 -7.47 23.44 4.54
CA PRO A 11 -8.17 23.15 3.30
C PRO A 11 -7.83 24.22 2.23
N PRO A 12 -7.67 23.81 0.96
CA PRO A 12 -7.57 24.73 -0.17
C PRO A 12 -8.77 25.67 -0.24
N LEU A 13 -8.54 26.90 -0.68
CA LEU A 13 -9.56 27.94 -0.81
C LEU A 13 -10.70 27.57 -1.79
N SER A 14 -10.49 26.60 -2.68
CA SER A 14 -11.39 26.36 -3.81
C SER A 14 -11.73 24.89 -4.09
N TRP A 15 -12.09 24.12 -3.06
CA TRP A 15 -12.66 22.78 -3.25
C TRP A 15 -13.94 22.76 -4.09
N HIS A 16 -14.72 23.85 -4.07
CA HIS A 16 -15.94 24.00 -4.86
C HIS A 16 -15.73 23.86 -6.38
N ARG A 17 -14.49 24.00 -6.87
CA ARG A 17 -14.14 23.81 -8.30
C ARG A 17 -13.99 22.35 -8.71
N LEU A 18 -14.01 21.43 -7.74
CA LEU A 18 -13.86 19.99 -7.95
C LEU A 18 -15.22 19.31 -7.68
N PRO A 19 -16.13 19.25 -8.67
CA PRO A 19 -17.52 18.85 -8.46
C PRO A 19 -17.67 17.39 -7.96
N ASN A 20 -16.68 16.55 -8.23
CA ASN A 20 -16.65 15.15 -7.83
C ASN A 20 -15.73 14.89 -6.61
N LEU A 21 -15.32 15.94 -5.91
CA LEU A 21 -14.47 15.81 -4.74
C LEU A 21 -15.29 15.37 -3.53
N ILE A 22 -14.99 14.18 -3.03
CA ILE A 22 -15.44 13.70 -1.72
C ILE A 22 -14.30 13.92 -0.72
N VAL A 23 -14.59 14.59 0.38
CA VAL A 23 -13.64 14.83 1.47
C VAL A 23 -14.12 14.13 2.74
N PHE A 24 -13.25 13.32 3.31
CA PHE A 24 -13.44 12.73 4.64
C PHE A 24 -12.52 13.42 5.64
N LYS A 25 -13.06 13.75 6.81
CA LYS A 25 -12.27 14.13 7.98
C LYS A 25 -12.26 12.97 8.96
N MET A 26 -11.07 12.54 9.37
CA MET A 26 -10.86 11.43 10.29
C MET A 26 -10.00 11.88 11.48
N LEU A 27 -10.20 11.23 12.62
CA LEU A 27 -9.35 11.44 13.79
C LEU A 27 -7.88 11.07 13.47
N PRO A 28 -6.90 11.73 14.10
CA PRO A 28 -5.50 11.37 13.94
C PRO A 28 -5.26 9.92 14.38
N VAL A 29 -4.19 9.31 13.86
CA VAL A 29 -3.80 7.98 14.33
C VAL A 29 -3.38 8.07 15.80
N ARG A 30 -3.68 7.04 16.59
CA ARG A 30 -3.33 7.00 18.01
C ARG A 30 -1.81 7.10 18.20
N ARG A 31 -1.39 7.80 19.26
CA ARG A 31 0.01 7.88 19.68
C ARG A 31 0.61 6.48 19.86
N GLY A 32 1.81 6.25 19.31
CA GLY A 32 2.49 4.95 19.31
C GLY A 32 2.26 4.10 18.06
N VAL A 33 1.34 4.49 17.19
CA VAL A 33 1.18 3.92 15.85
C VAL A 33 1.86 4.85 14.84
N SER A 34 2.60 4.28 13.88
CA SER A 34 3.25 5.07 12.83
C SER A 34 2.21 5.86 12.02
N PHE A 35 2.52 7.11 11.70
CA PHE A 35 1.69 7.96 10.84
C PHE A 35 1.42 7.32 9.47
N ASN A 36 2.33 6.46 8.99
CA ASN A 36 2.18 5.75 7.72
C ASN A 36 0.91 4.89 7.65
N PHE A 37 0.36 4.45 8.79
CA PHE A 37 -0.91 3.72 8.81
C PHE A 37 -2.12 4.58 8.42
N ASN A 38 -2.00 5.91 8.41
CA ASN A 38 -3.00 6.78 7.80
C ASN A 38 -3.19 6.49 6.31
N LYS A 39 -2.16 6.00 5.62
CA LYS A 39 -2.28 5.58 4.22
C LYS A 39 -3.29 4.45 4.07
N ILE A 40 -3.17 3.42 4.90
CA ILE A 40 -4.10 2.27 4.92
C ILE A 40 -5.50 2.70 5.38
N ARG A 41 -5.60 3.54 6.42
CA ARG A 41 -6.88 4.09 6.87
C ARG A 41 -7.61 4.83 5.75
N ALA A 42 -6.90 5.61 4.94
CA ALA A 42 -7.47 6.32 3.80
C ALA A 42 -7.93 5.37 2.69
N MET A 43 -7.16 4.31 2.38
CA MET A 43 -7.56 3.30 1.41
C MET A 43 -8.87 2.60 1.80
N ILE A 44 -8.99 2.21 3.08
CA ILE A 44 -10.18 1.54 3.63
C ILE A 44 -11.39 2.50 3.65
N SER A 45 -11.20 3.74 4.12
CA SER A 45 -12.30 4.69 4.27
C SER A 45 -12.85 5.18 2.93
N ALA A 46 -12.02 5.22 1.88
CA ALA A 46 -12.44 5.64 0.55
C ALA A 46 -13.49 4.72 -0.08
N ARG A 47 -13.53 3.43 0.28
CA ARG A 47 -14.51 2.42 -0.20
C ARG A 47 -14.72 2.45 -1.73
N VAL A 48 -13.64 2.63 -2.47
CA VAL A 48 -13.66 2.69 -3.94
C VAL A 48 -13.54 1.29 -4.56
N ALA A 49 -14.08 1.14 -5.77
CA ALA A 49 -13.90 -0.09 -6.55
C ALA A 49 -12.44 -0.28 -7.00
N PHE A 50 -11.78 0.82 -7.38
CA PHE A 50 -10.37 0.91 -7.80
C PHE A 50 -9.79 2.20 -7.22
N GLY A 51 -8.58 2.13 -6.68
CA GLY A 51 -7.92 3.28 -6.07
C GLY A 51 -6.43 3.30 -6.34
N ILE A 52 -5.90 4.51 -6.53
CA ILE A 52 -4.47 4.81 -6.55
C ILE A 52 -4.27 5.91 -5.51
N GLN A 53 -3.36 5.69 -4.56
CA GLN A 53 -3.13 6.62 -3.47
C GLN A 53 -2.00 7.60 -3.83
N LEU A 54 -2.32 8.88 -3.76
CA LEU A 54 -1.38 9.97 -3.96
C LEU A 54 -1.06 10.62 -2.61
N ASP A 55 0.23 10.76 -2.32
CA ASP A 55 0.73 11.61 -1.24
C ASP A 55 0.63 13.09 -1.65
N THR A 56 0.67 14.00 -0.67
CA THR A 56 0.43 15.43 -0.89
C THR A 56 1.55 16.15 -1.64
N ASP A 57 2.72 15.51 -1.76
CA ASP A 57 3.92 16.00 -2.43
C ASP A 57 4.06 15.45 -3.87
N GLN A 58 3.02 14.79 -4.39
CA GLN A 58 3.04 14.14 -5.70
C GLN A 58 2.24 14.94 -6.73
N ILE A 59 2.70 14.88 -7.99
CA ILE A 59 2.04 15.47 -9.16
C ILE A 59 1.60 14.34 -10.08
N VAL A 60 0.40 14.45 -10.64
CA VAL A 60 -0.13 13.50 -11.62
C VAL A 60 0.40 13.86 -13.01
N ALA A 61 1.17 12.96 -13.61
CA ALA A 61 1.61 13.07 -15.00
C ALA A 61 0.50 12.66 -15.98
N ALA A 62 0.67 13.01 -17.27
CA ALA A 62 -0.22 12.52 -18.33
C ALA A 62 -0.11 10.99 -18.47
N GLY A 63 -1.22 10.31 -18.80
CA GLY A 63 -1.28 8.84 -18.97
C GLY A 63 -1.39 8.04 -17.67
N MET A 64 -1.48 8.70 -16.50
CA MET A 64 -1.63 8.01 -15.21
C MET A 64 -2.95 7.27 -15.06
N ASP A 65 -3.93 7.53 -15.93
CA ASP A 65 -5.18 6.80 -16.02
C ASP A 65 -4.98 5.32 -16.43
N GLU A 66 -3.94 5.02 -17.21
CA GLU A 66 -3.58 3.63 -17.57
C GLU A 66 -3.26 2.75 -16.35
N LEU A 67 -2.86 3.36 -15.23
CA LEU A 67 -2.60 2.64 -13.98
C LEU A 67 -3.88 2.05 -13.39
N PHE A 68 -5.05 2.65 -13.61
CA PHE A 68 -6.32 2.08 -13.17
C PHE A 68 -6.63 0.77 -13.89
N GLU A 69 -6.36 0.69 -15.20
CA GLU A 69 -6.55 -0.54 -15.97
C GLU A 69 -5.59 -1.65 -15.52
N SER A 70 -4.34 -1.29 -15.24
CA SER A 70 -3.37 -2.25 -14.67
C SER A 70 -3.80 -2.73 -13.28
N THR A 71 -4.29 -1.83 -12.43
CA THR A 71 -4.82 -2.17 -11.10
C THR A 71 -6.00 -3.14 -11.19
N ARG A 72 -6.92 -2.92 -12.12
CA ARG A 72 -8.07 -3.80 -12.36
C ARG A 72 -7.64 -5.19 -12.83
N ARG A 73 -6.62 -5.27 -13.69
CA ARG A 73 -6.13 -6.54 -14.24
C ARG A 73 -5.42 -7.38 -13.18
N GLU A 74 -4.57 -6.77 -12.37
CA GLU A 74 -3.72 -7.50 -11.42
C GLU A 74 -4.46 -7.88 -10.13
N ILE A 75 -5.31 -6.99 -9.61
CA ILE A 75 -5.93 -7.17 -8.29
C ILE A 75 -7.38 -7.64 -8.44
N THR A 76 -7.57 -8.94 -8.26
CA THR A 76 -8.82 -9.65 -8.51
C THR A 76 -9.24 -10.47 -7.29
N ALA A 77 -10.41 -11.10 -7.32
CA ALA A 77 -10.82 -12.05 -6.28
C ALA A 77 -9.80 -13.18 -6.06
N LYS A 78 -9.12 -13.63 -7.11
CA LYS A 78 -8.08 -14.68 -7.04
C LYS A 78 -6.72 -14.15 -6.59
N HIS A 79 -6.52 -12.83 -6.65
CA HIS A 79 -5.30 -12.15 -6.24
C HIS A 79 -5.67 -10.87 -5.48
N PRO A 80 -6.19 -10.99 -4.24
CA PRO A 80 -6.77 -9.87 -3.49
C PRO A 80 -5.70 -9.06 -2.74
N TRP A 81 -4.53 -8.87 -3.34
CA TRP A 81 -3.40 -8.19 -2.71
C TRP A 81 -3.24 -6.80 -3.33
N PRO A 82 -3.12 -5.74 -2.51
CA PRO A 82 -2.83 -4.41 -3.03
C PRO A 82 -1.45 -4.40 -3.68
N MET A 83 -1.29 -3.62 -4.75
CA MET A 83 0.03 -3.31 -5.29
C MET A 83 0.66 -2.28 -4.36
N MET A 84 1.50 -2.74 -3.45
CA MET A 84 2.15 -1.90 -2.45
C MET A 84 3.38 -1.21 -3.04
N PRO A 85 3.71 0.01 -2.56
CA PRO A 85 4.89 0.69 -3.01
C PRO A 85 6.14 -0.07 -2.58
N VAL A 86 7.12 -0.10 -3.46
CA VAL A 86 8.42 -0.71 -3.23
C VAL A 86 9.50 0.35 -3.35
N HIS A 87 10.30 0.50 -2.31
CA HIS A 87 11.53 1.27 -2.38
C HIS A 87 12.66 0.33 -2.86
N TRP A 88 12.65 -0.02 -4.14
CA TRP A 88 13.73 -0.81 -4.76
C TRP A 88 14.98 0.01 -5.09
N MET A 89 14.85 1.33 -5.07
CA MET A 89 16.01 2.21 -5.14
C MET A 89 16.57 2.33 -3.72
N SER A 90 17.33 1.32 -3.30
CA SER A 90 18.46 1.65 -2.43
C SER A 90 19.21 2.76 -3.17
N ARG A 91 19.32 3.94 -2.57
CA ARG A 91 20.18 5.02 -3.07
C ARG A 91 21.62 4.53 -3.30
N ASP A 92 21.95 3.36 -2.75
CA ASP A 92 23.27 2.76 -2.65
C ASP A 92 23.36 1.41 -3.39
N ALA A 93 22.55 1.12 -4.40
CA ALA A 93 22.73 -0.09 -5.19
C ALA A 93 24.10 -0.06 -5.88
N LYS A 94 24.98 -1.03 -5.59
CA LYS A 94 26.37 -1.09 -6.10
C LYS A 94 26.50 -2.19 -7.14
N LYS A 95 27.41 -2.03 -8.10
CA LYS A 95 27.82 -3.18 -8.94
C LYS A 95 28.34 -4.31 -8.06
N PRO A 96 27.93 -5.58 -8.25
CA PRO A 96 27.07 -6.13 -9.31
C PRO A 96 25.65 -6.49 -8.83
N GLU A 97 25.09 -5.76 -7.85
CA GLU A 97 23.78 -6.06 -7.29
C GLU A 97 22.71 -6.09 -8.40
N PRO A 98 21.74 -7.02 -8.35
CA PRO A 98 20.71 -7.21 -9.38
C PRO A 98 19.90 -5.95 -9.72
N TYR A 99 19.96 -4.94 -8.85
CA TYR A 99 19.17 -3.70 -8.93
C TYR A 99 20.04 -2.46 -9.23
N TRP A 100 21.34 -2.62 -9.52
CA TRP A 100 22.26 -1.52 -9.83
C TRP A 100 21.96 -0.86 -11.19
N GLU A 101 21.45 -1.65 -12.14
CA GLU A 101 21.04 -1.21 -13.47
C GLU A 101 19.52 -1.07 -13.51
N TYR A 102 19.02 0.07 -13.98
CA TYR A 102 17.59 0.39 -14.22
C TYR A 102 16.91 -0.50 -15.27
N ALA A 103 17.42 -1.70 -15.49
CA ALA A 103 17.20 -2.47 -16.69
C ALA A 103 16.76 -3.87 -16.30
N PHE A 104 15.45 -4.07 -16.28
CA PHE A 104 14.82 -5.37 -16.60
C PHE A 104 15.12 -5.76 -18.08
N TYR A 105 16.36 -5.58 -18.55
CA TYR A 105 16.75 -5.76 -19.95
C TYR A 105 16.58 -7.22 -20.39
N ASP A 106 16.75 -8.17 -19.46
CA ASP A 106 16.65 -9.61 -19.71
C ASP A 106 15.38 -10.27 -19.12
N TRP A 107 14.45 -9.48 -18.58
CA TRP A 107 13.20 -10.04 -18.03
C TRP A 107 12.21 -10.37 -19.17
N GLN A 108 12.17 -11.64 -19.55
CA GLN A 108 11.36 -12.18 -20.66
C GLN A 108 9.86 -12.34 -20.32
N GLU A 109 9.49 -12.34 -19.04
CA GLU A 109 8.10 -12.47 -18.61
C GLU A 109 7.32 -11.16 -18.82
N LYS A 110 5.99 -11.27 -18.95
CA LYS A 110 5.12 -10.08 -19.02
C LYS A 110 5.41 -9.19 -17.80
N ARG A 111 5.91 -7.99 -18.06
CA ARG A 111 6.16 -6.94 -17.06
C ARG A 111 4.83 -6.53 -16.44
N THR A 112 4.39 -7.28 -15.43
CA THR A 112 3.25 -6.92 -14.61
C THR A 112 3.80 -6.03 -13.50
N MET A 113 3.42 -4.75 -13.49
CA MET A 113 3.77 -3.85 -12.39
C MET A 113 2.94 -4.22 -11.15
N ARG A 114 3.19 -5.39 -10.56
CA ARG A 114 2.59 -5.78 -9.27
C ARG A 114 3.15 -4.97 -8.10
N TRP A 115 4.13 -4.13 -8.41
CA TRP A 115 4.85 -3.27 -7.51
C TRP A 115 5.08 -1.94 -8.23
N GLY A 116 4.83 -0.83 -7.54
CA GLY A 116 5.02 0.53 -8.05
C GLY A 116 5.97 1.30 -7.14
N HIS A 117 6.73 2.26 -7.68
CA HIS A 117 7.68 3.03 -6.87
C HIS A 117 6.99 4.02 -5.91
N ALA A 118 5.81 4.53 -6.28
CA ALA A 118 5.31 5.77 -5.69
C ALA A 118 3.94 5.66 -4.98
N HIS A 119 3.05 4.76 -5.43
CA HIS A 119 1.64 4.80 -5.05
C HIS A 119 1.09 3.40 -4.73
N PRO A 120 0.59 3.17 -3.51
CA PRO A 120 -0.30 2.03 -3.26
C PRO A 120 -1.48 2.08 -4.22
N SER A 121 -1.76 0.95 -4.87
CA SER A 121 -2.93 0.80 -5.74
C SER A 121 -3.73 -0.44 -5.32
N TRP A 122 -5.06 -0.34 -5.34
CA TRP A 122 -5.93 -1.39 -4.83
C TRP A 122 -7.25 -1.48 -5.59
N THR A 123 -7.90 -2.63 -5.47
CA THR A 123 -9.33 -2.79 -5.77
C THR A 123 -10.08 -3.14 -4.50
N TYR A 124 -11.41 -3.14 -4.56
CA TYR A 124 -12.22 -3.52 -3.40
C TYR A 124 -11.90 -4.94 -2.87
N TRP A 125 -11.37 -5.83 -3.74
CA TRP A 125 -10.92 -7.17 -3.35
C TRP A 125 -9.80 -7.15 -2.30
N ALA A 126 -8.96 -6.12 -2.29
CA ALA A 126 -7.85 -5.99 -1.36
C ALA A 126 -8.25 -5.35 -0.01
N LEU A 127 -9.48 -4.83 0.13
CA LEU A 127 -9.91 -4.16 1.35
C LEU A 127 -9.92 -5.06 2.58
N PRO A 128 -10.37 -6.34 2.53
CA PRO A 128 -10.29 -7.24 3.69
C PRO A 128 -8.86 -7.38 4.22
N PHE A 129 -7.89 -7.64 3.33
CA PHE A 129 -6.48 -7.72 3.71
C PHE A 129 -5.97 -6.42 4.36
N LEU A 130 -6.30 -5.26 3.77
CA LEU A 130 -5.90 -3.97 4.33
C LEU A 130 -6.53 -3.71 5.71
N CYS A 131 -7.79 -4.13 5.91
CA CYS A 131 -8.46 -4.05 7.20
C CYS A 131 -7.76 -4.92 8.23
N ASP A 132 -7.46 -6.18 7.91
CA ASP A 132 -6.75 -7.10 8.81
C ASP A 132 -5.37 -6.55 9.16
N LEU A 133 -4.59 -6.13 8.16
CA LEU A 133 -3.27 -5.52 8.36
C LEU A 133 -3.32 -4.31 9.30
N LEU A 134 -4.30 -3.41 9.10
CA LEU A 134 -4.47 -2.25 9.97
C LEU A 134 -4.90 -2.65 11.37
N HIS A 135 -5.86 -3.57 11.49
CA HIS A 135 -6.37 -4.07 12.75
C HIS A 135 -5.23 -4.63 13.60
N GLU A 136 -4.42 -5.52 13.03
CA GLU A 136 -3.31 -6.14 13.76
C GLU A 136 -2.26 -5.13 14.19
N ARG A 137 -1.97 -4.15 13.35
CA ARG A 137 -1.01 -3.09 13.69
C ARG A 137 -1.52 -2.17 14.79
N LEU A 138 -2.81 -1.90 14.83
CA LEU A 138 -3.43 -1.16 15.92
C LEU A 138 -3.43 -1.98 17.23
N LEU A 139 -3.77 -3.27 17.18
CA LEU A 139 -3.74 -4.14 18.37
C LEU A 139 -2.34 -4.24 18.96
N ALA A 140 -1.33 -4.51 18.12
CA ALA A 140 0.07 -4.58 18.53
C ALA A 140 0.54 -3.27 19.20
N ALA A 141 0.21 -2.12 18.60
CA ALA A 141 0.59 -0.82 19.16
C ALA A 141 -0.14 -0.49 20.47
N MET A 142 -1.37 -0.97 20.64
CA MET A 142 -2.16 -0.78 21.85
C MET A 142 -1.83 -1.81 22.95
N ARG A 143 -0.89 -2.73 22.71
CA ARG A 143 -0.49 -3.80 23.64
C ARG A 143 -1.67 -4.66 24.12
N TYR A 144 -2.73 -4.76 23.33
CA TYR A 144 -3.76 -5.75 23.57
C TYR A 144 -3.21 -7.12 23.13
N SER A 145 -3.46 -8.16 23.92
CA SER A 145 -3.13 -9.53 23.53
C SER A 145 -4.08 -9.96 22.42
N ALA A 146 -3.68 -9.74 21.17
CA ALA A 146 -4.18 -10.55 20.08
C ALA A 146 -3.51 -11.93 20.18
N GLN A 147 -4.22 -13.01 19.89
CA GLN A 147 -3.57 -14.28 19.56
C GLN A 147 -2.91 -14.11 18.19
N LEU A 148 -1.77 -13.42 18.16
CA LEU A 148 -1.05 -13.14 16.93
C LEU A 148 0.03 -14.19 16.71
N GLN A 149 0.06 -14.76 15.52
CA GLN A 149 1.26 -15.36 14.97
C GLN A 149 2.01 -14.29 14.18
N VAL A 150 3.06 -13.72 14.79
CA VAL A 150 4.08 -12.99 14.04
C VAL A 150 5.05 -14.03 13.51
N TRP A 151 5.06 -14.20 12.20
CA TRP A 151 5.95 -15.14 11.53
C TRP A 151 7.34 -14.51 11.41
N ASP A 152 8.32 -15.10 12.08
CA ASP A 152 9.71 -14.69 11.95
C ASP A 152 10.25 -15.20 10.60
N LEU A 153 10.33 -14.32 9.61
CA LEU A 153 10.83 -14.66 8.28
C LEU A 153 12.30 -15.12 8.28
N SER A 154 13.06 -14.89 9.36
CA SER A 154 14.39 -15.49 9.50
C SER A 154 14.33 -17.00 9.74
N ALA A 155 13.22 -17.51 10.27
CA ALA A 155 12.96 -18.95 10.42
C ALA A 155 12.61 -19.65 9.10
N ALA A 156 12.25 -18.88 8.05
CA ALA A 156 12.01 -19.41 6.71
C ALA A 156 13.31 -19.77 5.95
N LYS A 157 14.49 -19.56 6.57
CA LYS A 157 15.80 -19.80 5.95
C LYS A 157 15.98 -21.26 5.49
N ASP A 158 15.48 -22.22 6.26
CA ASP A 158 15.74 -23.64 6.02
C ASP A 158 14.58 -24.35 5.30
N SER A 159 13.34 -23.89 5.49
CA SER A 159 12.13 -24.53 4.96
C SER A 159 11.40 -23.72 3.87
N GLY A 160 11.88 -22.50 3.59
CA GLY A 160 11.23 -21.56 2.70
C GLY A 160 9.93 -21.00 3.29
N VAL A 161 9.45 -19.89 2.73
CA VAL A 161 8.23 -19.20 3.21
C VAL A 161 7.01 -20.11 3.15
N LEU A 162 6.88 -20.97 2.12
CA LEU A 162 5.77 -21.91 2.00
C LEU A 162 5.80 -23.02 3.05
N GLY A 163 7.00 -23.54 3.38
CA GLY A 163 7.16 -24.56 4.42
C GLY A 163 6.91 -24.00 5.81
N MET A 164 7.31 -22.75 6.04
CA MET A 164 6.94 -21.99 7.23
C MET A 164 5.41 -21.87 7.30
N LEU A 165 4.75 -21.27 6.30
CA LEU A 165 3.28 -21.08 6.27
C LEU A 165 2.48 -22.37 6.51
N ALA A 166 2.92 -23.50 5.96
CA ALA A 166 2.28 -24.80 6.17
C ALA A 166 2.41 -25.31 7.62
N ALA A 167 3.45 -24.90 8.35
CA ALA A 167 3.73 -25.33 9.72
C ALA A 167 2.96 -24.54 10.79
N GLY A 168 2.30 -23.43 10.43
CA GLY A 168 1.57 -22.62 11.41
C GLY A 168 2.46 -22.04 12.50
N LYS A 169 3.71 -21.67 12.18
CA LYS A 169 4.73 -21.18 13.13
C LYS A 169 5.38 -19.90 12.64
#